data_AF-A0A9E4FAJ5-F1
#
_entry.id   AF-A0A9E4FAJ5-F1
#
_cell.length_a   1.000
_cell.length_b   1.000
_cell.length_c   1.000
_cell.angle_alpha   90.00
_cell.angle_beta   90.00
_cell.angle_gamma   90.00
#
_symmetry.space_group_name_H-M   'P 1'
#
loop_
_entity.id
_entity.type
_entity.pdbx_description
1 polymer ?
#
loop_
_entity_poly.entity_id
_entity_poly.type
_entity_poly.pdbx_seq_one_letter_code
_entity_poly.pdbx_strand_id
1 'polypeptide(L)' 'MSLLPAKPPTNFHQETGRNMSEVGQMAPDFTLPAHNGEPVTLSDFRGKKNVVLSFHIFSFTGG' A
#
# COMPACT_ATOMS: atom_id res chain seq x y z
N MET A 1 -7.41 -46.36 0.31
CA MET A 1 -6.48 -45.21 0.20
C MET A 1 -7.13 -44.12 -0.63
N SER A 2 -7.55 -43.01 -0.01
CA SER A 2 -8.10 -41.86 -0.74
C SER A 2 -6.94 -40.95 -1.15
N LEU A 3 -6.76 -40.69 -2.44
CA LEU A 3 -5.87 -39.62 -2.90
C LEU A 3 -6.48 -38.28 -2.51
N LEU A 4 -5.71 -37.41 -1.86
CA LEU A 4 -6.07 -36.01 -1.68
C LEU A 4 -6.00 -35.30 -3.04
N PRO A 5 -6.89 -34.35 -3.37
CA PRO A 5 -6.73 -33.55 -4.57
C PRO A 5 -5.47 -32.69 -4.47
N ALA A 6 -4.66 -32.69 -5.54
CA ALA A 6 -3.52 -31.78 -5.65
C ALA A 6 -4.03 -30.33 -5.60
N LYS A 7 -3.42 -29.51 -4.73
CA LYS A 7 -3.65 -28.07 -4.69
C LYS A 7 -3.34 -27.49 -6.10
N PRO A 8 -4.24 -26.69 -6.71
CA PRO A 8 -3.97 -26.10 -8.01
C PRO A 8 -2.69 -25.24 -7.93
N PRO A 9 -1.80 -25.29 -8.94
CA PRO A 9 -0.60 -24.47 -8.95
C PRO A 9 -1.03 -23.01 -8.97
N THR A 10 -0.73 -22.28 -7.90
CA THR A 10 -0.90 -20.84 -7.81
C THR A 10 0.18 -20.17 -8.67
N ASN A 11 0.05 -20.28 -9.99
CA ASN A 11 0.88 -19.55 -10.93
C ASN A 11 0.29 -18.17 -11.15
N PHE A 12 0.47 -17.28 -10.16
CA PHE A 12 0.52 -15.85 -10.44
C PHE A 12 1.94 -15.55 -10.93
N HIS A 13 2.23 -15.88 -12.20
CA HIS A 13 3.33 -15.20 -12.89
C HIS A 13 2.86 -13.77 -13.15
N GLN A 14 3.03 -12.92 -12.13
CA GLN A 14 2.96 -11.47 -12.28
C GLN A 14 4.18 -11.06 -13.09
N GLU A 15 3.94 -10.56 -14.28
CA GLU A 15 4.91 -9.77 -15.03
C GLU A 15 5.48 -8.70 -14.09
N THR A 16 6.80 -8.72 -13.93
CA THR A 16 7.61 -7.75 -13.19
C THR A 16 7.21 -6.32 -13.58
N GLY A 17 6.51 -5.60 -12.71
CA GLY A 17 6.29 -4.15 -12.92
C GLY A 17 5.12 -3.46 -12.22
N ARG A 18 4.27 -4.13 -11.45
CA ARG A 18 3.29 -3.45 -10.57
C ARG A 18 3.18 -4.16 -9.23
N ASN A 19 3.91 -3.66 -8.23
CA ASN A 19 3.68 -4.00 -6.83
C ASN A 19 2.31 -3.45 -6.43
N MET A 20 1.27 -4.24 -6.70
CA MET A 20 -0.07 -3.97 -6.20
C MET A 20 -0.03 -4.18 -4.69
N SER A 21 -0.29 -3.13 -3.93
CA SER A 21 -0.36 -3.21 -2.48
C SER A 21 -1.38 -4.26 -2.06
N GLU A 22 -0.94 -5.29 -1.36
CA GLU A 22 -1.80 -6.36 -0.86
C GLU A 22 -2.20 -6.07 0.59
N VAL A 23 -3.41 -6.48 0.98
CA VAL A 23 -3.88 -6.33 2.37
C VAL A 23 -2.98 -7.14 3.31
N GLY A 24 -2.59 -6.52 4.43
CA GLY A 24 -1.71 -7.13 5.42
C GLY A 24 -0.21 -6.95 5.12
N GLN A 25 0.16 -6.51 3.91
CA GLN A 25 1.53 -6.08 3.62
C GLN A 25 1.80 -4.71 4.24
N MET A 26 3.05 -4.52 4.65
CA MET A 26 3.49 -3.22 5.15
C MET A 26 3.39 -2.17 4.05
N ALA A 27 2.76 -1.04 4.34
CA ALA A 27 2.70 0.07 3.40
C ALA A 27 4.12 0.54 3.03
N PRO A 28 4.40 0.82 1.74
CA PRO A 28 5.68 1.37 1.30
C PRO A 28 6.02 2.65 2.05
N ASP A 29 7.26 2.79 2.48
CA ASP A 29 7.69 4.00 3.19
C ASP A 29 7.98 5.12 2.19
N PHE A 30 7.62 6.34 2.56
CA PHE A 30 7.88 7.54 1.78
C PHE A 30 7.97 8.76 2.67
N THR A 31 8.64 9.79 2.16
CA THR A 31 8.73 11.10 2.77
C THR A 31 8.20 12.14 1.78
N LEU A 32 7.28 12.99 2.22
CA LEU A 32 6.71 14.07 1.42
C LEU A 32 6.80 15.40 2.17
N PRO A 33 6.92 16.54 1.46
CA PRO A 33 6.80 17.84 2.09
C PRO A 33 5.35 18.06 2.54
N ALA A 34 5.17 18.54 3.77
CA ALA A 34 3.90 19.05 4.24
C ALA A 34 3.60 20.46 3.68
N HIS A 35 2.41 20.98 3.97
CA HIS A 35 1.97 22.32 3.54
C HIS A 35 2.88 23.46 4.03
N ASN A 36 3.64 23.24 5.11
CA ASN A 36 4.60 24.17 5.68
C ASN A 36 6.05 23.92 5.20
N GLY A 37 6.26 22.99 4.26
CA GLY A 37 7.57 22.62 3.73
C GLY A 37 8.35 21.61 4.56
N GLU A 38 7.92 21.31 5.79
CA GLU A 38 8.59 20.32 6.63
C GLU A 38 8.39 18.90 6.08
N PRO A 39 9.44 18.05 6.10
CA PRO A 39 9.33 16.67 5.65
C PRO A 39 8.48 15.85 6.62
N VAL A 40 7.61 15.01 6.09
CA VAL A 40 6.80 14.04 6.84
C VAL A 40 7.05 12.65 6.28
N THR A 41 7.49 11.72 7.14
CA THR A 41 7.76 10.33 6.77
C THR A 41 6.66 9.40 7.28
N LEU A 42 6.18 8.48 6.44
CA LEU A 42 5.10 7.56 6.82
C LEU A 42 5.50 6.67 8.01
N SER A 43 6.74 6.18 8.04
CA SER A 43 7.24 5.30 9.11
C SER A 43 7.23 5.94 10.50
N ASP A 44 7.24 7.27 10.62
CA ASP A 44 7.20 7.98 11.89
C ASP A 44 5.90 7.74 12.69
N PHE A 45 4.81 7.36 12.00
CA PHE A 45 3.49 7.10 12.58
C PHE A 45 3.25 5.63 12.95
N ARG A 46 4.12 4.70 12.53
CA ARG A 46 3.95 3.26 12.76
C ARG A 46 3.86 2.96 14.26
N GLY A 47 2.84 2.18 14.63
CA GLY A 47 2.59 1.78 16.03
C GLY A 47 2.14 2.92 16.96
N LYS A 48 2.06 4.17 16.47
CA LYS A 48 1.63 5.32 17.27
C LYS A 48 0.20 5.72 16.98
N LYS A 49 -0.23 5.67 15.71
CA LYS A 49 -1.57 6.08 15.26
C LYS A 49 -2.01 5.26 14.04
N ASN A 50 -3.32 5.14 13.87
CA ASN A 50 -3.89 4.68 12.60
C ASN A 50 -3.72 5.78 11.54
N VAL A 51 -3.39 5.40 10.31
CA VAL A 51 -3.11 6.32 9.20
C VAL A 51 -4.01 5.99 8.01
N VAL A 52 -4.59 7.01 7.39
CA VAL A 52 -5.36 6.90 6.14
C VAL A 52 -4.70 7.80 5.10
N LEU A 53 -4.48 7.26 3.89
CA LEU A 53 -3.99 8.03 2.75
C LEU A 53 -5.15 8.40 1.84
N SER A 54 -5.26 9.68 1.49
CA SER A 54 -6.24 10.21 0.56
C SER A 54 -5.52 11.02 -0.52
N PHE A 55 -5.70 10.63 -1.77
CA PHE A 55 -5.09 11.28 -2.93
C PHE A 55 -6.15 12.08 -3.67
N HIS A 56 -5.89 13.37 -3.90
CA HIS A 56 -6.75 14.26 -4.66
C HIS A 56 -5.93 14.89 -5.79
N ILE A 57 -6.51 15.00 -6.99
CA ILE A 57 -5.81 15.50 -8.18
C ILE A 57 -5.70 17.03 -8.14
N PHE A 58 -6.75 17.69 -7.66
CA PHE A 58 -6.82 19.14 -7.52
C PHE A 58 -7.33 19.50 -6.12
N SER A 59 -6.72 20.51 -5.52
CA SER A 59 -7.25 21.14 -4.31
C SER A 59 -8.23 22.25 -4.70
N PHE A 60 -9.20 22.56 -3.83
CA PHE A 60 -10.20 23.63 -4.03
C PHE A 60 -11.18 23.46 -5.21
N THR A 61 -11.53 22.22 -5.55
CA THR A 61 -12.64 21.96 -6.46
C THR A 61 -13.96 22.07 -5.71
N GLY A 62 -14.90 22.87 -6.22
CA GLY A 62 -16.31 22.79 -5.80
C GLY A 62 -16.82 21.38 -6.15
N GLY A 63 -17.28 20.64 -5.14
CA GLY A 63 -17.67 19.24 -5.26
C GLY A 63 -18.81 18.98 -6.25
#